data_AF-A0A920MKD9-F1
#
_entry.id   AF-A0A920MKD9-F1
#
_cell.length_a   1.000
_cell.length_b   1.000
_cell.length_c   1.000
_cell.angle_alpha   90.00
_cell.angle_beta   90.00
_cell.angle_gamma   90.00
#
_symmetry.space_group_name_H-M   'P 1'
#
loop_
_entity.id
_entity.type
_entity.pdbx_description
1 polymer ?
#
loop_
_entity_poly.entity_id
_entity_poly.type
_entity_poly.pdbx_seq_one_letter_code
_entity_poly.pdbx_strand_id
1 'polypeptide(L)'
;MGYSWQVALSAVFIAGVLFFVISVTPLRRWILESIPSSLRISMGAGIGLFIGFIGLKSSGIIVSNPVNYVSLGDPTKANPIWVCLDSYNHSAFYKKDTGAIMLGIITITVISILANKVEFSGFFSSPPSLARFY
;
A
#
# COMPACT_ATOMS: atom_id res chain seq x y z
N MET A 1 -0.07 -17.41 -8.99
CA MET A 1 -0.55 -16.85 -10.27
C MET A 1 0.55 -17.14 -11.29
N GLY A 2 0.31 -18.09 -12.20
CA GLY A 2 1.34 -18.62 -13.12
C GLY A 2 1.67 -17.74 -14.32
N TYR A 3 1.62 -16.42 -14.16
CA TYR A 3 1.96 -15.46 -15.22
C TYR A 3 3.28 -14.78 -14.90
N SER A 4 4.12 -14.59 -15.91
CA SER A 4 5.41 -13.94 -15.72
C SER A 4 5.24 -12.44 -15.44
N TRP A 5 6.20 -11.83 -14.73
CA TRP A 5 6.15 -10.41 -14.39
C TRP A 5 6.11 -9.51 -15.63
N GLN A 6 6.66 -9.97 -16.76
CA GLN A 6 6.59 -9.30 -18.06
C GLN A 6 5.14 -9.14 -18.53
N VAL A 7 4.32 -10.18 -18.35
CA VAL A 7 2.89 -10.14 -18.69
C VAL A 7 2.13 -9.17 -17.79
N ALA A 8 2.48 -9.12 -16.51
CA ALA A 8 1.88 -8.16 -15.58
C ALA A 8 2.21 -6.70 -15.99
N LEU A 9 3.47 -6.42 -16.35
CA LEU A 9 3.87 -5.08 -16.79
C LEU A 9 3.26 -4.69 -18.14
N SER A 10 3.13 -5.62 -19.10
CA SER A 10 2.48 -5.31 -20.37
C SER A 10 1.00 -4.95 -20.18
N ALA A 11 0.30 -5.62 -19.27
CA ALA A 11 -1.07 -5.29 -18.93
C ALA A 11 -1.18 -3.88 -18.30
N VAL A 12 -0.28 -3.53 -17.38
CA VAL A 12 -0.22 -2.19 -16.76
C VAL A 12 0.09 -1.11 -17.79
N PHE A 13 1.00 -1.38 -18.73
CA PHE A 13 1.34 -0.44 -19.81
C PHE A 13 0.12 -0.15 -20.71
N ILE A 14 -0.59 -1.19 -21.15
CA ILE A 14 -1.81 -1.03 -21.98
C ILE A 14 -2.88 -0.26 -21.22
N ALA A 15 -3.09 -0.56 -19.93
CA ALA A 15 -4.02 0.19 -19.08
C ALA A 15 -3.62 1.67 -18.96
N GLY A 16 -2.33 1.98 -18.87
CA GLY A 16 -1.80 3.34 -18.85
C GLY A 16 -2.05 4.10 -20.15
N VAL A 17 -1.83 3.47 -21.31
CA VAL A 17 -2.14 4.05 -22.63
C VAL A 17 -3.64 4.32 -22.77
N LEU A 18 -4.49 3.36 -22.38
CA LEU A 18 -5.94 3.53 -22.41
C LEU A 18 -6.37 4.69 -21.50
N PHE A 19 -5.85 4.74 -20.28
CA PHE A 19 -6.12 5.83 -19.34
C PHE A 19 -5.71 7.19 -19.89
N PHE A 20 -4.56 7.28 -20.56
CA PHE A 20 -4.08 8.49 -21.21
C PHE A 20 -5.06 8.97 -22.30
N VAL A 21 -5.50 8.07 -23.19
CA VAL A 21 -6.47 8.38 -24.25
C VAL A 21 -7.80 8.88 -23.66
N ILE A 22 -8.29 8.23 -22.61
CA ILE A 22 -9.52 8.62 -21.91
C ILE A 22 -9.35 9.98 -21.20
N SER A 23 -8.16 10.29 -20.70
CA SER A 23 -7.86 11.55 -19.99
C SER A 23 -7.82 12.75 -20.94
N VAL A 24 -7.29 12.57 -22.16
CA VAL A 24 -7.22 13.63 -23.19
C VAL A 24 -8.59 13.86 -23.87
N THR A 25 -9.44 12.84 -23.91
CA THR A 25 -10.80 12.94 -24.48
C THR A 25 -11.84 13.37 -23.43
N PRO A 26 -13.00 13.92 -23.83
CA PRO A 26 -14.08 14.28 -22.90
C PRO A 26 -14.77 13.08 -22.24
N LEU A 27 -14.38 11.86 -22.61
CA LEU A 27 -14.99 10.60 -22.17
C LEU A 27 -15.01 10.46 -20.64
N ARG A 28 -13.96 10.95 -19.96
CA ARG A 28 -13.89 11.00 -18.49
C ARG A 28 -15.12 11.69 -17.86
N ARG A 29 -15.59 12.80 -18.46
CA ARG A 29 -16.72 13.56 -17.92
C ARG A 29 -18.02 12.79 -18.05
N TRP A 30 -18.27 12.18 -19.21
CA TRP A 30 -19.47 11.38 -19.47
C TRP A 30 -19.57 10.15 -18.56
N ILE A 31 -18.43 9.49 -18.31
CA ILE A 31 -18.36 8.37 -17.38
C ILE A 31 -18.75 8.83 -15.97
N LEU A 32 -18.20 9.94 -15.50
CA LEU A 32 -18.50 10.45 -14.16
C LEU A 32 -19.96 10.88 -14.01
N GLU A 33 -20.52 11.57 -15.01
CA GLU A 33 -21.93 12.02 -15.01
C GLU A 33 -22.92 10.85 -15.03
N SER A 34 -22.54 9.71 -15.61
CA SER A 34 -23.37 8.50 -15.65
C SER A 34 -23.38 7.70 -14.34
N ILE A 35 -22.43 7.97 -13.44
CA ILE A 35 -22.30 7.26 -12.16
C ILE A 35 -23.00 8.06 -11.05
N PRO A 36 -23.97 7.47 -10.33
CA PRO A 36 -24.62 8.14 -9.21
C PRO A 36 -23.62 8.45 -8.09
N SER A 37 -23.86 9.56 -7.38
CA SER A 37 -22.94 10.08 -6.34
C SER A 37 -22.64 9.06 -5.24
N SER A 38 -23.63 8.24 -4.86
CA SER A 38 -23.48 7.16 -3.89
C SER A 38 -22.45 6.11 -4.33
N LEU A 39 -22.48 5.68 -5.60
CA LEU A 39 -21.53 4.70 -6.12
C LEU A 39 -20.10 5.27 -6.18
N ARG A 40 -19.97 6.56 -6.52
CA ARG A 40 -18.67 7.24 -6.56
C ARG A 40 -18.01 7.31 -5.18
N ILE A 41 -18.79 7.56 -4.13
CA ILE A 41 -18.31 7.55 -2.74
C ILE A 41 -17.92 6.12 -2.32
N SER A 42 -18.73 5.12 -2.67
CA SER A 42 -18.44 3.71 -2.38
C SER A 42 -17.15 3.21 -3.05
N MET A 43 -16.83 3.67 -4.26
CA MET A 43 -15.57 3.33 -4.92
C MET A 43 -14.36 3.83 -4.11
N GLY A 44 -14.42 5.08 -3.63
CA GLY A 44 -13.35 5.65 -2.78
C GLY A 44 -13.21 4.91 -1.46
N ALA A 45 -14.32 4.63 -0.78
CA ALA A 45 -14.34 3.85 0.46
C ALA A 45 -13.79 2.43 0.26
N GLY A 46 -14.15 1.77 -0.83
CA GLY A 46 -13.70 0.42 -1.16
C GLY A 46 -12.19 0.34 -1.43
N ILE A 47 -11.65 1.26 -2.22
CA ILE A 47 -10.20 1.31 -2.50
C ILE A 47 -9.41 1.59 -1.22
N GLY A 48 -9.88 2.55 -0.39
CA GLY A 48 -9.24 2.86 0.89
C GLY A 48 -9.22 1.68 1.86
N LEU A 49 -10.37 1.00 2.02
CA LEU A 49 -10.48 -0.19 2.85
C LEU A 49 -9.57 -1.32 2.35
N PHE A 50 -9.49 -1.52 1.03
CA PHE A 50 -8.67 -2.56 0.42
C PHE A 50 -7.17 -2.32 0.62
N ILE A 51 -6.69 -1.09 0.40
CA ILE A 51 -5.28 -0.73 0.65
C ILE A 51 -4.96 -0.86 2.15
N GLY A 52 -5.86 -0.43 3.04
CA GLY A 52 -5.71 -0.62 4.48
C GLY A 52 -5.61 -2.10 4.88
N PHE A 53 -6.45 -2.95 4.29
CA PHE A 53 -6.41 -4.40 4.51
C PHE A 53 -5.09 -5.03 4.06
N ILE A 54 -4.55 -4.63 2.91
CA ILE A 54 -3.23 -5.08 2.45
C ILE A 54 -2.14 -4.67 3.44
N GLY A 55 -2.20 -3.46 3.99
CA GLY A 55 -1.28 -2.99 5.02
C GLY A 55 -1.33 -3.85 6.29
N LEU A 56 -2.53 -4.14 6.80
CA LEU A 56 -2.74 -5.02 7.97
C LEU A 56 -2.28 -6.46 7.73
N LYS A 57 -2.40 -6.95 6.50
CA LYS A 57 -1.86 -8.26 6.12
C LYS A 57 -0.33 -8.24 6.05
N SER A 58 0.25 -7.21 5.46
CA SER A 58 1.71 -7.06 5.33
C SER A 58 2.41 -6.87 6.68
N SER A 59 1.72 -6.28 7.66
CA SER A 59 2.22 -6.12 9.03
C SER A 59 2.11 -7.40 9.86
N GLY A 60 1.38 -8.42 9.39
CA GLY A 60 1.13 -9.65 10.13
C GLY A 60 0.05 -9.54 11.22
N ILE A 61 -0.69 -8.43 11.26
CA ILE A 61 -1.88 -8.29 12.14
C ILE A 61 -3.01 -9.21 11.64
N ILE A 62 -3.15 -9.32 10.32
CA ILE A 62 -4.10 -10.23 9.67
C ILE A 62 -3.33 -11.36 8.99
N VAL A 63 -3.65 -12.60 9.34
CA VAL A 63 -3.07 -13.81 8.75
C VAL A 63 -4.16 -14.62 8.07
N SER A 64 -3.84 -15.20 6.91
CA SER A 64 -4.74 -16.11 6.21
C SER A 64 -4.82 -17.44 6.97
N ASN A 65 -6.00 -17.78 7.47
CA ASN A 65 -6.30 -19.09 8.02
C ASN A 65 -7.10 -19.90 6.96
N PRO A 66 -6.76 -21.17 6.71
CA PRO A 66 -7.47 -22.01 5.73
C PRO A 66 -8.98 -22.16 5.97
N VAL A 67 -9.48 -21.90 7.18
CA VAL A 67 -10.91 -22.09 7.52
C VAL A 67 -11.74 -20.81 7.34
N ASN A 68 -11.16 -19.65 7.63
CA ASN A 68 -11.88 -18.38 7.78
C ASN A 68 -11.34 -17.26 6.89
N TYR A 69 -10.31 -17.52 6.09
CA TYR A 69 -9.65 -16.58 5.14
C TYR A 69 -9.01 -15.32 5.79
N VAL A 70 -9.43 -14.95 6.99
CA VAL A 70 -8.97 -13.85 7.82
C VAL A 70 -8.93 -14.33 9.27
N SER A 71 -7.77 -14.25 9.90
CA SER A 71 -7.58 -14.54 11.32
C SER A 71 -6.62 -13.51 11.92
N LEU A 72 -6.76 -13.26 13.22
CA LEU A 72 -5.82 -12.40 13.94
C LEU A 72 -4.47 -13.12 14.03
N GLY A 73 -3.43 -12.45 13.56
CA GLY A 73 -2.05 -12.84 13.81
C GLY A 73 -1.68 -12.65 15.28
N ASP A 74 -0.60 -13.28 15.71
CA ASP A 74 -0.06 -13.13 17.06
C ASP A 74 0.45 -11.68 17.28
N PRO A 75 -0.21 -10.87 18.12
CA PRO A 75 0.14 -9.46 18.32
C PRO A 75 1.47 -9.27 19.08
N THR A 76 2.01 -10.35 19.66
CA THR A 76 3.24 -10.34 20.45
C THR A 76 4.50 -10.37 19.57
N LYS A 77 4.33 -10.61 18.27
CA LYS A 77 5.45 -10.59 17.31
C LYS A 77 5.91 -9.16 17.05
N ALA A 78 7.20 -9.00 16.77
CA ALA A 78 7.81 -7.68 16.57
C ALA A 78 7.15 -6.86 15.45
N ASN A 79 6.72 -7.48 14.35
CA ASN A 79 6.13 -6.77 13.22
C ASN A 79 4.78 -6.08 13.55
N PRO A 80 3.78 -6.79 14.12
CA PRO A 80 2.52 -6.18 14.54
C PRO A 80 2.67 -5.04 15.54
N ILE A 81 3.60 -5.16 16.50
CA ILE A 81 3.76 -4.16 17.56
C ILE A 81 4.30 -2.83 17.03
N TRP A 82 5.23 -2.86 16.07
CA TRP A 82 5.76 -1.66 15.44
C TRP A 82 4.70 -0.91 14.63
N VAL A 83 3.80 -1.65 13.97
CA VAL A 83 2.70 -1.05 13.19
C VAL A 83 1.62 -0.45 14.09
N CYS A 84 1.33 -1.06 15.23
CA CYS A 84 0.46 -0.46 16.24
C CYS A 84 1.06 0.82 16.83
N LEU A 85 2.38 0.83 17.09
CA LEU A 85 3.08 2.01 17.61
C LEU A 85 3.14 3.15 16.58
N ASP A 86 3.40 2.83 15.30
CA ASP A 86 3.37 3.82 14.21
C ASP A 86 1.97 4.41 14.01
N SER A 87 0.94 3.56 13.98
CA SER A 87 -0.46 3.99 13.84
C SER A 87 -0.88 4.92 14.98
N TYR A 88 -0.41 4.64 16.21
CA TYR A 88 -0.63 5.49 17.37
C TYR A 88 0.09 6.84 17.23
N ASN A 89 1.38 6.84 16.84
CA ASN A 89 2.13 8.07 16.59
C ASN A 89 1.46 8.93 15.52
N HIS A 90 0.98 8.32 14.43
CA HIS A 90 0.24 9.00 13.36
C HIS A 90 -1.03 9.67 13.85
N SER A 91 -1.74 9.04 14.79
CA SER A 91 -2.96 9.59 15.37
C SER A 91 -2.72 10.85 16.23
N ALA A 92 -1.51 11.06 16.74
CA ALA A 92 -1.17 12.28 17.46
C ALA A 92 -1.00 13.50 16.51
N PHE A 93 -0.73 13.27 15.21
CA PHE A 93 -0.52 14.31 14.20
C PHE A 93 -1.78 14.66 13.39
N TYR A 94 -2.98 14.27 13.83
CA TYR A 94 -4.27 14.56 13.16
C TYR A 94 -4.59 16.06 12.97
N LYS A 95 -3.74 16.98 13.43
CA LYS A 95 -3.85 18.40 13.10
C LYS A 95 -3.41 18.64 11.65
N LYS A 96 -4.38 18.54 10.72
CA LYS A 96 -4.54 19.25 9.42
C LYS A 96 -3.33 19.52 8.49
N ASP A 97 -2.13 19.06 8.78
CA ASP A 97 -0.95 19.37 7.98
C ASP A 97 -0.58 18.18 7.10
N THR A 98 -0.44 18.45 5.80
CA THR A 98 -0.05 17.51 4.74
C THR A 98 1.27 16.77 5.03
N GLY A 99 2.04 17.20 6.03
CA GLY A 99 3.30 16.58 6.47
C GLY A 99 3.19 15.43 7.46
N ALA A 100 2.01 15.15 8.05
CA ALA A 100 1.85 14.11 9.07
C ALA A 100 2.29 12.71 8.57
N ILE A 101 1.95 12.38 7.31
CA ILE A 101 2.33 11.11 6.67
C ILE A 101 3.84 10.98 6.52
N MET A 102 4.52 12.05 6.09
CA MET A 102 5.98 12.03 5.96
C MET A 102 6.68 11.91 7.32
N LEU A 103 6.19 12.62 8.34
CA LEU A 103 6.75 12.55 9.70
C LEU A 103 6.62 11.17 10.32
N GLY A 104 5.49 10.47 10.10
CA GLY A 104 5.32 9.09 10.54
C GLY A 104 6.35 8.15 9.91
N ILE A 105 6.50 8.20 8.58
CA ILE A 105 7.49 7.39 7.84
C ILE A 105 8.92 7.65 8.35
N ILE A 106 9.29 8.92 8.57
CA ILE A 106 10.61 9.26 9.10
C ILE A 106 10.80 8.72 10.52
N THR A 107 9.81 8.92 11.39
CA THR A 107 9.87 8.50 12.79
C THR A 107 10.03 6.99 12.92
N ILE A 108 9.20 6.19 12.22
CA ILE A 108 9.29 4.73 12.27
C ILE A 108 10.59 4.22 11.63
N THR A 109 11.10 4.90 10.60
CA THR A 109 12.38 4.55 9.98
C THR A 109 13.53 4.76 10.97
N VAL A 110 13.57 5.90 11.67
CA VAL A 110 14.59 6.18 12.69
C VAL A 110 14.52 5.15 13.83
N ILE A 111 13.32 4.86 14.34
CA ILE A 111 13.12 3.85 15.38
C ILE A 111 13.57 2.46 14.91
N SER A 112 13.30 2.10 13.65
CA SER A 112 13.69 0.80 13.08
C SER A 112 15.20 0.63 12.94
N ILE A 113 15.91 1.72 12.60
CA ILE A 113 17.39 1.75 12.58
C ILE A 113 17.94 1.59 14.00
N LEU A 114 17.40 2.33 14.98
CA LEU A 114 17.82 2.22 16.37
C LEU A 114 17.56 0.83 16.98
N ALA A 115 16.48 0.17 16.55
CA ALA A 115 16.14 -1.19 16.96
C ALA A 115 17.02 -2.28 16.30
N ASN A 116 18.01 -1.90 15.48
CA ASN A 116 18.94 -2.81 14.79
C ASN A 116 18.23 -3.87 13.92
N LYS A 117 17.03 -3.55 13.42
CA LYS A 117 16.20 -4.43 12.58
C LYS A 117 16.41 -4.19 11.08
N VAL A 118 17.17 -3.16 10.71
CA VAL A 118 17.43 -2.75 9.33
C VAL A 118 18.93 -2.61 9.14
N GLU A 119 19.50 -3.41 8.23
CA GLU A 119 20.88 -3.22 7.78
C GLU A 119 20.94 -1.98 6.89
N PHE A 120 21.59 -0.93 7.37
CA PHE A 120 21.78 0.30 6.60
C PHE A 120 22.79 0.05 5.47
N SER A 121 22.31 -0.26 4.28
CA SER A 121 23.13 -0.65 3.12
C SER A 121 23.76 0.55 2.36
N GLY A 122 23.90 1.71 3.00
CA GLY A 122 24.46 2.94 2.41
C GLY A 122 23.46 3.79 1.62
N PHE A 123 23.90 4.96 1.14
CA PHE A 123 23.07 5.90 0.36
C PHE A 123 22.82 5.43 -1.08
N PHE A 124 23.62 4.47 -1.56
CA PHE A 124 23.56 3.86 -2.87
C PHE A 124 23.70 2.35 -2.71
N SER A 125 22.61 1.62 -2.93
CA SER A 125 22.64 0.16 -3.04
C SER A 125 22.71 -0.23 -4.51
N SER A 126 23.44 -1.29 -4.83
CA SER A 126 23.36 -1.91 -6.15
C SER A 126 21.95 -2.48 -6.34
N PRO A 127 21.33 -2.29 -7.52
CA PRO A 127 20.02 -2.86 -7.77
C PRO A 127 20.07 -4.38 -7.58
N PRO A 128 19.05 -4.97 -6.91
CA PRO A 128 18.95 -6.42 -6.76
C PRO A 128 19.05 -7.11 -8.12
N SER A 129 19.88 -8.15 -8.21
CA SER A 129 20.09 -8.88 -9.46
C SER A 129 18.77 -9.47 -9.99
N LEU A 130 18.50 -9.28 -11.28
CA LEU A 130 17.33 -9.83 -11.98
C LEU A 130 17.28 -11.38 -12.00
N ALA A 131 18.34 -12.04 -11.55
CA ALA A 131 18.46 -13.50 -11.48
C ALA A 131 17.43 -14.18 -10.55
N ARG A 132 16.81 -13.45 -9.62
CA ARG A 132 15.72 -13.99 -8.78
C ARG A 132 14.42 -14.25 -9.56
N PHE A 133 14.33 -13.82 -10.82
CA PHE A 133 13.10 -13.83 -11.62
C PHE A 133 13.15 -14.70 -12.90
N TYR A 134 14.21 -15.52 -13.07
CA TYR A 134 14.30 -16.59 -14.07
C TYR A 134 14.14 -17.96 -13.40
#